data_AF-A0A0B2AGT7-F1
#
_entry.id   AF-A0A0B2AGT7-F1
#
_cell.length_a   1.000
_cell.length_b   1.000
_cell.length_c   1.000
_cell.angle_alpha   90.00
_cell.angle_beta   90.00
_cell.angle_gamma   90.00
#
_symmetry.space_group_name_H-M   'P 1'
#
loop_
_entity.id
_entity.type
_entity.pdbx_description
1 polymer ?
#
loop_
_entity_poly.entity_id
_entity_poly.type
_entity_poly.pdbx_seq_one_letter_code
_entity_poly.pdbx_strand_id
1 'polypeptide(L)'
;MQSDYTRAVLALGSNLGERAETLAEAVSDLVDRPEVRLVDVSPVIQTKAVGGPEGQPDFLNMVMIVQTSLGPYELLAHCQSVEAKHLRTREVRWGPRTLDVDIITYGDLAQDDPVLTLPHPRAAERAFVLFPWLLIDPTAVLEGHPIVELLEDCGDADSIADYDMLLDEGLA
;
A
#
# COMPACT_ATOMS: atom_id res chain seq x y z
N MET A 1 -1.03 -11.43 29.52
CA MET A 1 -1.20 -10.12 28.86
C MET A 1 -2.01 -10.38 27.62
N GLN A 2 -3.20 -9.81 27.54
CA GLN A 2 -3.99 -9.82 26.31
C GLN A 2 -3.28 -8.81 25.41
N SER A 3 -2.50 -9.31 24.45
CA SER A 3 -1.92 -8.44 23.43
C SER A 3 -3.08 -8.06 22.52
N ASP A 4 -3.68 -6.89 22.73
CA ASP A 4 -4.74 -6.40 21.87
C ASP A 4 -4.12 -6.01 20.54
N TYR A 5 -4.32 -6.87 19.53
CA TYR A 5 -3.89 -6.58 18.17
C TYR A 5 -4.80 -5.49 17.59
N THR A 6 -4.20 -4.47 17.00
CA THR A 6 -4.88 -3.39 16.28
C THR A 6 -4.87 -3.70 14.78
N ARG A 7 -6.01 -3.53 14.11
CA ARG A 7 -6.10 -3.68 12.65
C ARG A 7 -5.40 -2.51 11.97
N ALA A 8 -4.58 -2.76 10.96
CA ALA A 8 -3.97 -1.72 10.13
C ALA A 8 -4.12 -2.09 8.65
N VAL A 9 -4.24 -1.05 7.81
CA VAL A 9 -4.27 -1.20 6.35
C VAL A 9 -2.98 -0.62 5.81
N LEU A 10 -2.26 -1.41 5.02
CA LEU A 10 -0.99 -1.02 4.41
C LEU A 10 -1.15 -1.03 2.89
N ALA A 11 -0.69 0.02 2.22
CA ALA A 11 -0.57 0.06 0.77
C ALA A 11 0.88 -0.18 0.36
N LEU A 12 1.09 -1.02 -0.64
CA LEU A 12 2.40 -1.37 -1.17
C LEU A 12 2.47 -0.97 -2.66
N GLY A 13 3.61 -0.43 -3.08
CA GLY A 13 3.85 -0.04 -4.47
C GLY A 13 5.27 -0.36 -4.94
N SER A 14 5.42 -0.75 -6.21
CA SER A 14 6.71 -1.00 -6.85
C SER A 14 6.68 -0.63 -8.33
N ASN A 15 7.67 0.15 -8.81
CA ASN A 15 7.78 0.50 -10.23
C ASN A 15 9.16 0.25 -10.86
N LEU A 16 10.08 -0.40 -10.16
CA LEU A 16 11.40 -0.76 -10.68
C LEU A 16 11.72 -2.24 -10.50
N GLY A 17 12.48 -2.79 -11.45
CA GLY A 17 13.02 -4.15 -11.37
C GLY A 17 11.92 -5.21 -11.42
N GLU A 18 12.10 -6.28 -10.64
CA GLU A 18 11.17 -7.39 -10.52
C GLU A 18 9.99 -7.01 -9.61
N ARG A 19 9.11 -6.11 -10.10
CA ARG A 19 8.05 -5.45 -9.32
C ARG A 19 7.15 -6.45 -8.57
N ALA A 20 6.70 -7.50 -9.24
CA ALA A 20 5.79 -8.49 -8.66
C ALA A 20 6.47 -9.36 -7.60
N GLU A 21 7.70 -9.81 -7.84
CA GLU A 21 8.52 -10.54 -6.86
C GLU A 21 8.79 -9.65 -5.64
N THR A 22 9.13 -8.38 -5.86
CA THR A 22 9.38 -7.41 -4.79
C THR A 22 8.15 -7.23 -3.89
N LEU A 23 6.95 -7.13 -4.46
CA LEU A 23 5.72 -7.05 -3.68
C LEU A 23 5.47 -8.32 -2.86
N ALA A 24 5.66 -9.51 -3.45
CA ALA A 24 5.48 -10.79 -2.77
C ALA A 24 6.47 -10.99 -1.61
N GLU A 25 7.74 -10.62 -1.81
CA GLU A 25 8.76 -10.65 -0.76
C GLU A 25 8.46 -9.61 0.33
N ALA A 26 7.98 -8.42 -0.02
CA ALA A 26 7.59 -7.39 0.93
C ALA A 26 6.46 -7.85 1.86
N VAL A 27 5.43 -8.54 1.32
CA VAL A 27 4.37 -9.14 2.14
C VAL A 27 4.96 -10.15 3.12
N SER A 28 5.85 -11.03 2.65
CA SER A 28 6.51 -12.03 3.49
C SER A 28 7.33 -11.39 4.61
N ASP A 29 8.10 -10.35 4.30
CA ASP A 29 8.94 -9.62 5.25
C ASP A 29 8.14 -8.82 6.29
N LEU A 30 7.01 -8.24 5.88
CA LEU A 30 6.13 -7.51 6.78
C LEU A 30 5.53 -8.40 7.86
N VAL A 31 5.29 -9.69 7.56
CA VAL A 31 4.66 -10.65 8.47
C VAL A 31 5.65 -11.64 9.09
N ASP A 32 6.96 -11.48 8.84
CA ASP A 32 8.04 -12.29 9.44
C ASP A 32 8.32 -11.91 10.92
N ARG A 33 7.27 -11.62 11.68
CA ARG A 33 7.33 -11.39 13.14
C ARG A 33 5.98 -11.62 13.82
N PRO A 34 5.97 -12.13 15.06
CA PRO A 34 4.74 -12.49 15.77
C PRO A 34 3.83 -11.28 16.07
N GLU A 35 4.40 -10.08 16.11
CA GLU A 35 3.66 -8.85 16.34
C GLU A 35 2.82 -8.41 15.15
N VAL A 36 3.04 -8.94 13.93
CA VAL A 36 2.29 -8.58 12.72
C VAL A 36 1.68 -9.84 12.10
N ARG A 37 0.35 -9.89 12.02
CA ARG A 37 -0.41 -11.02 11.49
C ARG A 37 -1.14 -10.60 10.23
N LEU A 38 -0.94 -11.32 9.15
CA LEU A 38 -1.72 -11.13 7.92
C LEU A 38 -3.19 -11.45 8.19
N VAL A 39 -4.08 -10.56 7.75
CA VAL A 39 -5.52 -10.79 7.70
C VAL A 39 -5.94 -11.10 6.27
N ASP A 40 -5.56 -10.23 5.32
CA ASP A 40 -5.87 -10.40 3.91
C ASP A 40 -4.90 -9.60 3.03
N VAL A 41 -4.83 -9.94 1.74
CA VAL A 41 -4.01 -9.29 0.72
C VAL A 41 -4.76 -9.21 -0.59
N SER A 42 -4.78 -8.02 -1.21
CA SER A 42 -5.46 -7.80 -2.48
C SER A 42 -4.74 -8.47 -3.64
N PRO A 43 -5.44 -8.68 -4.77
CA PRO A 43 -4.78 -8.84 -6.06
C PRO A 43 -3.82 -7.67 -6.33
N VAL A 44 -2.80 -7.93 -7.16
CA VAL A 44 -1.91 -6.88 -7.67
C VAL A 44 -2.62 -6.17 -8.81
N ILE A 45 -2.55 -4.84 -8.80
CA ILE A 45 -3.03 -4.01 -9.91
C ILE A 45 -1.87 -3.22 -10.50
N GLN A 46 -1.96 -2.90 -11.79
CA GLN A 46 -1.05 -1.96 -12.44
C GLN A 46 -1.72 -0.59 -12.57
N THR A 47 -0.97 0.48 -12.30
CA THR A 47 -1.40 1.86 -12.55
C THR A 47 -0.31 2.69 -13.23
N LYS A 48 -0.71 3.73 -13.94
CA LYS A 48 0.26 4.72 -14.46
C LYS A 48 0.97 5.42 -13.29
N ALA A 49 2.23 5.79 -13.49
CA ALA A 49 2.95 6.62 -12.53
C ALA A 49 2.26 7.98 -12.39
N VAL A 50 1.81 8.32 -11.17
CA VAL A 50 1.17 9.61 -10.87
C VAL A 50 2.19 10.57 -10.25
N GLY A 51 2.65 11.53 -11.05
CA GLY A 51 3.68 12.51 -10.65
C GLY A 51 5.12 12.02 -10.83
N GLY A 52 6.10 12.87 -10.49
CA GLY A 52 7.53 12.61 -10.70
C GLY A 52 8.00 12.86 -12.15
N PRO A 53 9.25 12.49 -12.51
CA PRO A 53 9.78 12.65 -13.87
C PRO A 53 8.92 11.96 -14.95
N GLU A 54 8.88 12.53 -16.15
CA GLU A 54 8.23 11.90 -17.31
C GLU A 54 8.93 10.58 -17.70
N GLY A 55 8.14 9.61 -18.19
CA GLY A 55 8.65 8.34 -18.71
C GLY A 55 8.99 7.29 -17.64
N GLN A 56 8.56 7.48 -16.39
CA GLN A 56 8.70 6.44 -15.38
C GLN A 56 7.84 5.20 -15.72
N PRO A 57 8.30 3.99 -15.36
CA PRO A 57 7.50 2.78 -15.55
C PRO A 57 6.21 2.82 -14.72
N ASP A 58 5.22 2.05 -15.19
CA ASP A 58 3.97 1.82 -14.47
C ASP A 58 4.24 1.14 -13.11
N PHE A 59 3.42 1.47 -12.12
CA PHE A 59 3.49 0.89 -10.79
C PHE A 59 2.66 -0.39 -10.73
N LEU A 60 3.17 -1.39 -10.03
CA LEU A 60 2.34 -2.42 -9.41
C LEU A 60 1.99 -1.96 -8.00
N ASN A 61 0.71 -2.05 -7.64
CA ASN A 61 0.20 -1.69 -6.33
C ASN A 61 -0.66 -2.81 -5.74
N MET A 62 -0.68 -2.91 -4.43
CA MET A 62 -1.59 -3.77 -3.69
C MET A 62 -1.87 -3.22 -2.29
N VAL A 63 -2.91 -3.73 -1.66
CA VAL A 63 -3.24 -3.43 -0.26
C VAL A 63 -3.21 -4.71 0.55
N MET A 64 -2.69 -4.63 1.77
CA MET A 64 -2.81 -5.71 2.75
C MET A 64 -3.44 -5.20 4.05
N ILE A 65 -4.23 -6.06 4.67
CA ILE A 65 -4.80 -5.84 5.98
C ILE A 65 -4.01 -6.70 6.96
N VAL A 66 -3.54 -6.09 8.04
CA VAL A 66 -2.84 -6.78 9.12
C VAL A 66 -3.52 -6.53 10.46
N GLN A 67 -3.26 -7.42 11.39
CA GLN A 67 -3.43 -7.20 12.81
C GLN A 67 -2.05 -7.06 13.43
N THR A 68 -1.81 -6.01 14.21
CA THR A 68 -0.50 -5.78 14.82
C THR A 68 -0.58 -5.43 16.30
N SER A 69 0.35 -5.95 17.10
CA SER A 69 0.57 -5.50 18.48
C SER A 69 1.65 -4.42 18.61
N LEU A 70 2.28 -4.03 17.49
CA LEU A 70 3.19 -2.88 17.43
C LEU A 70 2.38 -1.59 17.57
N GLY A 71 2.92 -0.60 18.28
CA GLY A 71 2.39 0.77 18.22
C GLY A 71 2.52 1.37 16.81
N PRO A 72 1.79 2.45 16.48
CA PRO A 72 1.76 3.02 15.13
C PRO A 72 3.16 3.46 14.64
N TYR A 73 3.98 4.04 15.52
CA TYR A 73 5.37 4.41 15.18
C TYR A 73 6.30 3.21 15.03
N GLU A 74 6.06 2.13 15.78
CA GLU A 74 6.84 0.88 15.64
C GLU A 74 6.47 0.15 14.35
N LEU A 75 5.19 0.19 13.95
CA LEU A 75 4.74 -0.28 12.65
C LEU A 75 5.38 0.54 11.52
N LEU A 76 5.42 1.87 11.65
CA LEU A 76 6.09 2.74 10.68
C LEU A 76 7.58 2.38 10.53
N ALA A 77 8.29 2.21 11.65
CA ALA A 77 9.69 1.81 11.64
C ALA A 77 9.88 0.42 11.00
N HIS A 78 8.94 -0.51 11.22
CA HIS A 78 8.95 -1.83 10.59
C HIS A 78 8.76 -1.73 9.07
N CYS A 79 7.75 -0.99 8.59
CA CYS A 79 7.53 -0.73 7.17
C CYS A 79 8.79 -0.13 6.50
N GLN A 80 9.37 0.91 7.11
CA GLN A 80 10.61 1.53 6.62
C GLN A 80 11.80 0.57 6.59
N SER A 81 11.88 -0.38 7.52
CA SER A 81 12.94 -1.39 7.53
C SER A 81 12.79 -2.39 6.39
N VAL A 82 11.55 -2.75 6.03
CA VAL A 82 11.24 -3.61 4.87
C VAL A 82 11.57 -2.86 3.59
N GLU A 83 11.14 -1.59 3.44
CA GLU A 83 11.53 -0.75 2.30
C GLU A 83 13.06 -0.72 2.14
N ALA A 84 13.80 -0.46 3.23
CA ALA A 84 15.25 -0.39 3.20
C ALA A 84 15.92 -1.70 2.75
N LYS A 85 15.32 -2.86 3.06
CA LYS A 85 15.80 -4.18 2.60
C LYS A 85 15.64 -4.34 1.08
N HIS A 86 14.59 -3.76 0.50
CA HIS A 86 14.25 -3.86 -0.92
C HIS A 86 14.83 -2.74 -1.79
N LEU A 87 15.34 -1.66 -1.19
CA LEU A 87 15.97 -0.53 -1.91
C LEU A 87 17.38 -0.87 -2.41
N ARG A 88 17.53 -1.21 -3.71
CA ARG A 88 18.84 -1.42 -4.35
C ARG A 88 19.64 -0.14 -4.62
N THR A 89 19.01 1.02 -4.80
CA THR A 89 19.69 2.29 -5.11
C THR A 89 18.74 3.48 -4.89
N ARG A 90 19.04 4.39 -3.94
CA ARG A 90 18.33 5.69 -3.82
C ARG A 90 19.13 6.75 -4.58
N GLU A 91 18.70 7.12 -5.78
CA GLU A 91 19.39 8.14 -6.59
C GLU A 91 18.64 9.48 -6.70
N VAL A 92 17.29 9.53 -6.61
CA VAL A 92 16.50 10.77 -6.79
C VAL A 92 15.29 10.85 -5.85
N ARG A 93 15.02 12.03 -5.27
CA ARG A 93 13.83 12.32 -4.44
C ARG A 93 12.57 12.31 -5.34
N TRP A 94 11.54 11.53 -4.99
CA TRP A 94 10.39 11.20 -5.86
C TRP A 94 10.76 10.44 -7.15
N GLY A 95 11.97 9.89 -7.20
CA GLY A 95 12.35 8.98 -8.26
C GLY A 95 11.70 7.60 -8.07
N PRO A 96 11.85 6.73 -9.07
CA PRO A 96 11.33 5.38 -9.02
C PRO A 96 11.79 4.62 -7.77
N ARG A 97 10.90 3.84 -7.16
CA ARG A 97 11.16 3.05 -5.95
C ARG A 97 11.02 1.57 -6.28
N THR A 98 11.95 0.77 -5.76
CA THR A 98 11.81 -0.69 -5.81
C THR A 98 10.66 -1.14 -4.91
N LEU A 99 10.44 -0.49 -3.77
CA LEU A 99 9.31 -0.73 -2.88
C LEU A 99 8.93 0.55 -2.13
N ASP A 100 7.64 0.76 -1.94
CA ASP A 100 7.02 1.77 -1.09
C ASP A 100 5.99 1.08 -0.19
N VAL A 101 5.96 1.40 1.10
CA VAL A 101 5.02 0.84 2.08
C VAL A 101 4.41 1.97 2.92
N ASP A 102 3.15 2.30 2.67
CA ASP A 102 2.41 3.32 3.38
C ASP A 102 1.40 2.72 4.39
N ILE A 103 1.32 3.30 5.59
CA ILE A 103 0.26 2.97 6.56
C ILE A 103 -0.95 3.85 6.24
N ILE A 104 -2.04 3.24 5.78
CA ILE A 104 -3.28 3.93 5.41
C ILE A 104 -4.16 4.18 6.63
N THR A 105 -4.35 3.18 7.49
CA THR A 105 -5.09 3.28 8.75
C THR A 105 -4.44 2.43 9.84
N TYR A 106 -4.69 2.80 11.10
CA TYR A 106 -4.30 2.05 12.30
C TYR A 106 -5.43 2.11 13.32
N GLY A 107 -6.27 1.08 13.38
CA GLY A 107 -7.51 1.09 14.17
C GLY A 107 -8.35 2.33 13.85
N ASP A 108 -8.87 2.96 14.90
CA ASP A 108 -9.59 4.23 14.82
C ASP A 108 -8.68 5.45 15.11
N LEU A 109 -7.36 5.29 15.03
CA LEU A 109 -6.42 6.36 15.35
C LEU A 109 -6.47 7.47 14.29
N ALA A 110 -6.92 8.64 14.73
CA ALA A 110 -6.76 9.90 14.01
C ALA A 110 -5.64 10.71 14.65
N GLN A 111 -4.58 11.02 13.89
CA GLN A 111 -3.49 11.87 14.35
C GLN A 111 -2.91 12.71 13.21
N ASP A 112 -2.58 13.95 13.55
CA ASP A 112 -1.85 14.89 12.70
C ASP A 112 -0.48 15.13 13.32
N ASP A 113 0.44 14.21 13.07
CA ASP A 113 1.83 14.28 13.54
C ASP A 113 2.78 14.40 12.33
N PRO A 114 3.82 15.26 12.39
CA PRO A 114 4.77 15.45 11.29
C PRO A 114 5.53 14.19 10.85
N VAL A 115 5.60 13.17 11.70
CA VAL A 115 6.26 11.88 11.41
C VAL A 115 5.25 10.87 10.86
N LEU A 116 4.02 10.86 11.38
CA LEU A 116 2.98 9.91 11.00
C LEU A 116 1.58 10.51 11.11
N THR A 117 1.03 10.94 9.97
CA THR A 117 -0.37 11.38 9.85
C THR A 117 -1.27 10.17 9.53
N LEU A 118 -2.32 9.95 10.33
CA LEU A 118 -3.29 8.87 10.13
C LEU A 118 -4.74 9.38 10.27
N PRO A 119 -5.69 8.90 9.43
CA PRO A 119 -5.45 8.12 8.21
C PRO A 119 -4.49 8.82 7.23
N HIS A 120 -3.89 8.07 6.32
CA HIS A 120 -2.93 8.65 5.39
C HIS A 120 -3.62 9.79 4.59
N PRO A 121 -3.08 11.03 4.62
CA PRO A 121 -3.81 12.25 4.28
C PRO A 121 -4.23 12.36 2.81
N ARG A 122 -3.72 11.47 1.95
CA ARG A 122 -4.05 11.42 0.53
C ARG A 122 -4.72 10.13 0.11
N ALA A 123 -4.91 9.16 1.01
CA ALA A 123 -5.43 7.84 0.64
C ALA A 123 -6.82 7.90 0.01
N ALA A 124 -7.67 8.83 0.49
CA ALA A 124 -9.00 9.07 -0.04
C ALA A 124 -9.00 9.61 -1.49
N GLU A 125 -7.87 10.08 -2.00
CA GLU A 125 -7.73 10.65 -3.35
C GLU A 125 -7.00 9.71 -4.33
N ARG A 126 -6.66 8.47 -3.92
CA ARG A 126 -5.83 7.54 -4.71
C ARG A 126 -6.59 6.27 -5.06
N ALA A 127 -6.99 6.14 -6.33
CA ALA A 127 -7.62 4.92 -6.80
C ALA A 127 -6.72 3.69 -6.65
N PHE A 128 -5.39 3.84 -6.81
CA PHE A 128 -4.44 2.75 -6.62
C PHE A 128 -4.34 2.23 -5.17
N VAL A 129 -4.91 2.96 -4.20
CA VAL A 129 -5.09 2.51 -2.81
C VAL A 129 -6.51 1.98 -2.61
N LEU A 130 -7.52 2.74 -3.03
CA LEU A 130 -8.92 2.44 -2.73
C LEU A 130 -9.44 1.21 -3.48
N PHE A 131 -9.11 1.07 -4.77
CA PHE A 131 -9.57 -0.06 -5.57
C PHE A 131 -9.08 -1.42 -5.05
N PRO A 132 -7.77 -1.66 -4.83
CA PRO A 132 -7.32 -2.93 -4.28
C PRO A 132 -7.85 -3.19 -2.86
N TRP A 133 -8.04 -2.13 -2.05
CA TRP A 133 -8.68 -2.27 -0.75
C TRP A 133 -10.15 -2.71 -0.87
N LEU A 134 -10.92 -2.13 -1.80
CA LEU A 134 -12.32 -2.49 -2.04
C LEU A 134 -12.49 -3.96 -2.43
N LEU A 135 -11.52 -4.55 -3.14
CA LEU A 135 -11.57 -5.97 -3.54
C LEU A 135 -11.54 -6.93 -2.34
N ILE A 136 -10.90 -6.55 -1.24
CA ILE A 136 -10.73 -7.40 -0.05
C ILE A 136 -11.60 -6.95 1.14
N ASP A 137 -12.09 -5.72 1.13
CA ASP A 137 -13.01 -5.19 2.14
C ASP A 137 -14.04 -4.24 1.49
N PRO A 138 -15.10 -4.79 0.85
CA PRO A 138 -16.11 -4.00 0.14
C PRO A 138 -16.90 -3.02 1.03
N THR A 139 -16.83 -3.21 2.35
CA THR A 139 -17.54 -2.40 3.36
C THR A 139 -16.62 -1.41 4.06
N ALA A 140 -15.36 -1.29 3.63
CA ALA A 140 -14.40 -0.39 4.25
C ALA A 140 -14.87 1.07 4.20
N VAL A 141 -14.54 1.78 5.28
CA VAL A 141 -14.81 3.20 5.46
C VAL A 141 -13.49 3.89 5.73
N LEU A 142 -13.25 5.01 5.04
CA LEU A 142 -12.09 5.87 5.24
C LEU A 142 -12.60 7.29 5.51
N GLU A 143 -12.13 7.91 6.58
CA GLU A 143 -12.53 9.28 6.97
C GLU A 143 -14.07 9.46 7.06
N GLY A 144 -14.77 8.42 7.50
CA GLY A 144 -16.23 8.42 7.64
C GLY A 144 -17.03 8.18 6.34
N HIS A 145 -16.35 7.97 5.20
CA HIS A 145 -16.99 7.72 3.91
C HIS A 145 -16.72 6.29 3.42
N PRO A 146 -17.70 5.59 2.83
CA PRO A 146 -17.46 4.32 2.15
C PRO A 146 -16.38 4.48 1.08
N ILE A 147 -15.38 3.59 1.05
CA ILE A 147 -14.28 3.72 0.08
C ILE A 147 -14.74 3.60 -1.38
N VAL A 148 -15.89 2.95 -1.62
CA VAL A 148 -16.52 2.87 -2.93
C VAL A 148 -16.95 4.26 -3.44
N GLU A 149 -17.43 5.13 -2.57
CA GLU A 149 -17.82 6.51 -2.93
C GLU A 149 -16.58 7.36 -3.20
N LEU A 150 -15.54 7.25 -2.35
CA LEU A 150 -14.27 7.95 -2.54
C LEU A 150 -13.57 7.56 -3.85
N LEU A 151 -13.70 6.30 -4.26
CA LEU A 151 -13.12 5.81 -5.52
C LEU A 151 -13.74 6.48 -6.75
N GLU A 152 -15.03 6.83 -6.72
CA GLU A 152 -15.71 7.51 -7.84
C GLU A 152 -15.13 8.90 -8.13
N ASP A 153 -14.55 9.55 -7.11
CA ASP A 153 -13.95 10.89 -7.21
C ASP A 153 -12.45 10.87 -7.54
N CYS A 154 -11.83 9.69 -7.62
CA CYS A 154 -10.40 9.55 -7.88
C CYS A 154 -10.05 9.75 -9.36
N GLY A 155 -9.27 10.80 -9.66
CA GLY A 155 -8.85 11.12 -11.03
C GLY A 155 -7.87 10.13 -11.68
N ASP A 156 -7.35 9.16 -10.93
CA ASP A 156 -6.45 8.11 -11.42
C ASP A 156 -7.14 6.74 -11.64
N ALA A 157 -8.46 6.65 -11.43
CA ALA A 157 -9.22 5.40 -11.57
C ALA A 157 -9.13 4.78 -12.97
N ASP A 158 -9.14 5.60 -14.02
CA ASP A 158 -9.04 5.15 -15.42
C ASP A 158 -7.69 4.49 -15.75
N SER A 159 -6.69 4.62 -14.88
CA SER A 159 -5.36 4.05 -15.09
C SER A 159 -5.21 2.63 -14.54
N ILE A 160 -6.21 2.12 -13.82
CA ILE A 160 -6.16 0.81 -13.17
C ILE A 160 -6.32 -0.29 -14.22
N ALA A 161 -5.39 -1.23 -14.20
CA ALA A 161 -5.47 -2.49 -14.92
C ALA A 161 -5.23 -3.66 -13.97
N ASP A 162 -6.00 -4.74 -14.13
CA ASP A 162 -5.78 -6.00 -13.43
C ASP A 162 -4.47 -6.63 -13.94
N TYR A 163 -3.52 -6.89 -13.03
CA TYR A 163 -2.21 -7.41 -13.40
C TYR A 163 -2.25 -8.86 -13.89
N ASP A 164 -3.14 -9.69 -13.34
CA ASP A 164 -3.26 -11.09 -13.77
C ASP A 164 -3.81 -11.15 -15.21
N MET A 165 -4.74 -10.26 -15.55
CA MET A 165 -5.21 -10.11 -16.93
C MET A 165 -4.10 -9.66 -17.89
N LEU A 166 -3.21 -8.77 -17.46
CA LEU A 166 -2.07 -8.33 -18.29
C LEU A 166 -1.07 -9.46 -18.55
N LEU A 167 -0.86 -10.36 -17.59
CA LEU A 167 -0.01 -11.53 -17.76
C LEU A 167 -0.60 -12.50 -18.81
N ASP A 168 -1.91 -12.74 -18.74
CA ASP A 168 -2.63 -13.60 -19.70
C ASP A 168 -2.61 -13.03 -21.12
N GLU A 169 -2.61 -11.70 -21.26
CA GLU A 169 -2.53 -10.99 -22.55
C GLU A 169 -1.09 -10.78 -23.05
N GLY A 170 -0.08 -11.11 -22.25
CA GLY A 170 1.34 -10.93 -22.60
C GLY A 170 1.79 -9.46 -22.63
N LEU A 171 1.18 -8.61 -21.82
CA LEU A 171 1.39 -7.15 -21.77
C LEU A 171 2.13 -6.67 -20.51
N ALA A 172 2.53 -7.58 -19.63
CA ALA A 172 3.20 -7.31 -18.35
C ALA A 172 4.71 -7.03 -18.44
#